data_AF-A0A2M7SI07-F1
#
_entry.id   AF-A0A2M7SI07-F1
#
_cell.length_a   1.000
_cell.length_b   1.000
_cell.length_c   1.000
_cell.angle_alpha   90.00
_cell.angle_beta   90.00
_cell.angle_gamma   90.00
#
_symmetry.space_group_name_H-M   'P 1'
#
loop_
_entity.id
_entity.type
_entity.pdbx_description
1 polymer ?
#
loop_
_entity_poly.entity_id
_entity_poly.type
_entity_poly.pdbx_seq_one_letter_code
_entity_poly.pdbx_strand_id
1 'polypeptide(L)'
;MERTESTVVQVAPDYENAKIKEMEMFGWNLQSRQEIHEEGEAYGRPSYLDSSTYVIKTKVKHYVKLHFVRPLNLPRLDQIKQIESEYFNLSFPVSPSLVWPVVITLLPIPGTIAGIFDPKGPGFAILIVTIPWIVLGYRWIKSRMKKRNVARETCEQSLRKMEELKNRVASLT
;
A
#
# COMPACT_ATOMS: atom_id res chain seq x y z
N MET A 1 26.78 -31.89 -1.53
CA MET A 1 25.92 -30.80 -1.03
C MET A 1 25.19 -30.23 -2.21
N GLU A 2 23.86 -30.31 -2.22
CA GLU A 2 23.06 -29.55 -3.18
C GLU A 2 23.28 -28.06 -2.89
N ARG A 3 23.54 -27.28 -3.95
CA ARG A 3 23.67 -25.84 -3.80
C ARG A 3 22.28 -25.25 -3.58
N THR A 4 22.16 -24.40 -2.57
CA THR A 4 20.92 -23.72 -2.22
C THR A 4 21.16 -22.22 -2.16
N GLU A 5 20.09 -21.46 -2.39
CA GLU A 5 20.03 -20.03 -2.13
C GLU A 5 19.14 -19.76 -0.93
N SER A 6 19.41 -18.67 -0.22
CA SER A 6 18.68 -18.29 0.99
C SER A 6 18.23 -16.83 0.93
N THR A 7 17.10 -16.54 1.58
CA THR A 7 16.58 -15.18 1.72
C THR A 7 15.89 -15.01 3.07
N VAL A 8 15.89 -13.77 3.58
CA VAL A 8 15.27 -13.41 4.85
C VAL A 8 14.22 -12.33 4.60
N VAL A 9 13.01 -12.56 5.08
CA VAL A 9 11.89 -11.62 4.95
C VAL A 9 11.34 -11.25 6.32
N GLN A 10 11.03 -9.97 6.51
CA GLN A 10 10.43 -9.44 7.74
C GLN A 10 8.95 -9.13 7.50
N VAL A 11 8.07 -9.71 8.29
CA VAL A 11 6.61 -9.62 8.10
C VAL A 11 5.94 -9.33 9.43
N ALA A 12 4.83 -8.60 9.43
CA ALA A 12 3.97 -8.52 10.60
C ALA A 12 3.31 -9.89 10.87
N PRO A 13 3.11 -10.32 12.14
CA PRO A 13 2.63 -11.65 12.49
C PRO A 13 1.29 -12.01 11.84
N ASP A 14 0.38 -11.05 11.73
CA ASP A 14 -0.93 -11.24 11.10
C ASP A 14 -0.83 -11.70 9.63
N TYR A 15 0.30 -11.43 8.97
CA TYR A 15 0.52 -11.74 7.55
C TYR A 15 1.56 -12.84 7.34
N GLU A 16 2.04 -13.48 8.40
CA GLU A 16 3.08 -14.50 8.33
C GLU A 16 2.71 -15.65 7.39
N ASN A 17 1.55 -16.27 7.64
CA ASN A 17 1.06 -17.41 6.85
C ASN A 17 0.83 -17.04 5.38
N ALA A 18 0.42 -15.79 5.11
CA ALA A 18 0.24 -15.30 3.75
C ALA A 18 1.59 -15.17 3.02
N LYS A 19 2.62 -14.65 3.70
CA LYS A 19 3.98 -14.55 3.14
C LYS A 19 4.60 -15.93 2.92
N ILE A 20 4.41 -16.88 3.85
CA ILE A 20 4.93 -18.24 3.69
C ILE A 20 4.37 -18.88 2.43
N LYS A 21 3.04 -18.86 2.25
CA LYS A 21 2.38 -19.42 1.06
C LYS A 21 2.84 -18.75 -0.24
N GLU A 22 3.03 -17.43 -0.22
CA GLU A 22 3.55 -16.70 -1.37
C GLU A 22 4.97 -17.16 -1.73
N MET A 23 5.86 -17.29 -0.75
CA MET A 23 7.23 -17.71 -1.00
C MET A 23 7.27 -19.17 -1.47
N GLU A 24 6.47 -20.05 -0.88
CA GLU A 24 6.33 -21.46 -1.28
C GLU A 24 5.93 -21.63 -2.74
N MET A 25 5.05 -20.77 -3.26
CA MET A 25 4.67 -20.76 -4.68
C MET A 25 5.88 -20.57 -5.62
N PHE A 26 6.91 -19.84 -5.21
CA PHE A 26 8.16 -19.68 -5.97
C PHE A 26 9.21 -20.76 -5.66
N GLY A 27 8.83 -21.83 -4.95
CA GLY A 27 9.70 -22.95 -4.60
C GLY A 27 10.59 -22.68 -3.38
N TRP A 28 10.32 -21.64 -2.60
CA TRP A 28 11.04 -21.38 -1.35
C TRP A 28 10.51 -22.26 -0.22
N ASN A 29 11.41 -22.88 0.54
CA ASN A 29 11.07 -23.66 1.72
C ASN A 29 11.39 -22.88 2.98
N LEU A 30 10.44 -22.80 3.91
CA LEU A 30 10.67 -22.20 5.22
C LEU A 30 11.67 -23.06 6.02
N GLN A 31 12.76 -22.46 6.48
CA GLN A 31 13.77 -23.12 7.31
C GLN A 31 13.71 -22.68 8.76
N SER A 32 13.43 -21.40 9.01
CA SER A 32 13.38 -20.86 10.35
C SER A 32 12.40 -19.71 10.45
N ARG A 33 11.79 -19.60 11.64
CA ARG A 33 10.84 -18.56 12.04
C ARG A 33 11.34 -17.98 13.35
N GLN A 34 11.57 -16.68 13.38
CA GLN A 34 11.96 -15.97 14.59
C GLN A 34 11.04 -14.78 14.81
N GLU A 35 10.41 -14.72 15.98
CA GLU A 35 9.55 -13.62 16.38
C GLU A 35 10.33 -12.59 17.21
N ILE A 36 10.23 -11.33 16.84
CA ILE A 36 10.99 -10.22 17.44
C ILE A 36 10.01 -9.15 17.91
N HIS A 37 10.12 -8.80 19.19
CA HIS A 37 9.27 -7.82 19.86
C HIS A 37 9.97 -6.46 19.93
N GLU A 38 10.38 -5.96 18.77
CA GLU A 38 11.05 -4.66 18.63
C GLU A 38 10.43 -3.88 17.48
N GLU A 39 10.54 -2.55 17.55
CA GLU A 39 10.09 -1.69 16.45
C GLU A 39 10.97 -1.89 15.22
N GLY A 40 10.34 -2.26 14.10
CA GLY A 40 11.03 -2.55 12.84
C GLY A 40 10.15 -2.26 11.63
N GLU A 41 10.77 -2.27 10.44
CA GLU A 41 10.05 -2.18 9.18
C GLU A 41 9.71 -3.58 8.66
N ALA A 42 8.42 -3.89 8.54
CA ALA A 42 7.95 -5.18 8.06
C ALA A 42 6.85 -5.04 7.01
N TYR A 43 6.69 -6.05 6.17
CA TYR A 43 5.52 -6.16 5.30
C TYR A 43 4.27 -6.36 6.18
N GLY A 44 3.34 -5.41 6.16
CA GLY A 44 2.25 -5.44 7.15
C GLY A 44 1.03 -4.59 6.84
N ARG A 45 0.85 -4.12 5.60
CA ARG A 45 -0.36 -3.38 5.23
C ARG A 45 -0.95 -3.90 3.92
N PRO A 46 -2.28 -4.10 3.86
CA PRO A 46 -2.93 -4.51 2.64
C PRO A 46 -2.93 -3.40 1.59
N SER A 47 -3.09 -3.80 0.33
CA SER A 47 -3.32 -2.91 -0.80
C SER A 47 -4.60 -2.11 -0.53
N TYR A 48 -4.67 -0.92 -1.11
CA TYR A 48 -5.80 -0.02 -0.92
C TYR A 48 -7.14 -0.57 -1.48
N LEU A 49 -7.08 -1.52 -2.41
CA LEU A 49 -8.23 -2.10 -3.10
C LEU A 49 -8.72 -3.41 -2.47
N ASP A 50 -7.80 -4.15 -1.87
CA ASP A 50 -8.07 -5.47 -1.36
C ASP A 50 -7.30 -5.70 -0.05
N SER A 51 -8.06 -5.98 1.01
CA SER A 51 -7.59 -6.34 2.34
C SER A 51 -6.75 -7.63 2.33
N SER A 52 -6.83 -8.45 1.27
CA SER A 52 -6.15 -9.74 1.18
C SER A 52 -4.71 -9.68 0.64
N THR A 53 -4.31 -8.57 0.02
CA THR A 53 -3.00 -8.46 -0.66
C THR A 53 -2.05 -7.55 0.13
N TYR A 54 -1.02 -8.09 0.79
CA TYR A 54 0.02 -7.31 1.47
C TYR A 54 0.91 -6.60 0.45
N VAL A 55 1.33 -5.36 0.69
CA VAL A 55 2.36 -4.78 -0.20
C VAL A 55 3.32 -3.78 0.43
N ILE A 56 2.92 -3.09 1.51
CA ILE A 56 3.69 -1.91 1.93
C ILE A 56 4.51 -2.26 3.19
N LYS A 57 5.81 -1.99 3.12
CA LYS A 57 6.68 -1.96 4.30
C LYS A 57 6.21 -0.85 5.23
N THR A 58 5.88 -1.21 6.46
CA THR A 58 5.40 -0.28 7.48
C THR A 58 6.15 -0.51 8.77
N LYS A 59 6.22 0.53 9.60
CA LYS A 59 6.73 0.40 10.97
C LYS A 59 5.73 -0.40 11.80
N VAL A 60 6.21 -1.48 12.40
CA VAL A 60 5.46 -2.34 13.31
C VAL A 60 6.24 -2.51 14.60
N LYS A 61 5.52 -2.70 15.72
CA LYS A 61 6.13 -2.86 17.05
C LYS A 61 6.65 -4.27 17.32
N HIS A 62 6.19 -5.21 16.53
CA HIS A 62 6.52 -6.62 16.63
C HIS A 62 6.54 -7.17 15.19
N TYR A 63 7.49 -8.04 14.87
CA TYR A 63 7.63 -8.61 13.54
C TYR A 63 8.23 -10.01 13.59
N VAL A 64 7.97 -10.80 12.54
CA VAL A 64 8.48 -12.14 12.35
C VAL A 64 9.52 -12.11 11.24
N LYS A 65 10.73 -12.60 11.53
CA LYS A 65 11.76 -12.92 10.55
C LYS A 65 11.54 -14.34 10.06
N LEU A 66 11.37 -14.48 8.76
CA LEU A 66 11.23 -15.76 8.07
C LEU A 66 12.48 -16.01 7.23
N HIS A 67 13.14 -17.13 7.46
CA HIS A 67 14.30 -17.57 6.68
C HIS A 67 13.86 -18.66 5.71
N PHE A 68 14.07 -18.41 4.42
CA PHE A 68 13.68 -19.29 3.34
C PHE A 68 14.92 -19.81 2.61
N VAL A 69 14.84 -21.04 2.13
CA VAL A 69 15.88 -21.69 1.32
C VAL A 69 15.25 -22.35 0.11
N ARG A 70 15.86 -22.18 -1.07
CA ARG A 70 15.44 -22.79 -2.33
C ARG A 70 16.61 -23.53 -2.98
N PRO A 71 16.41 -24.75 -3.49
CA PRO A 71 17.49 -25.47 -4.14
C PRO A 71 17.74 -24.93 -5.55
N LEU A 72 19.02 -24.88 -5.97
CA LEU A 72 19.39 -24.37 -7.30
C LEU A 72 19.10 -25.36 -8.44
N ASN A 73 18.76 -26.61 -8.12
CA ASN A 73 18.40 -27.64 -9.10
C ASN A 73 16.89 -27.65 -9.43
N LEU A 74 16.13 -26.65 -8.98
CA LEU A 74 14.71 -26.52 -9.28
C LEU A 74 14.49 -26.45 -10.81
N PRO A 75 13.58 -27.26 -11.38
CA PRO A 75 13.25 -27.17 -12.80
C PRO A 75 12.78 -25.76 -13.16
N ARG A 76 13.24 -25.24 -14.30
CA ARG A 76 12.85 -23.92 -14.83
C ARG A 76 13.08 -22.75 -13.84
N LEU A 77 14.07 -22.89 -12.94
CA LEU A 77 14.42 -21.87 -11.95
C LEU A 77 14.62 -20.47 -12.55
N ASP A 78 15.29 -20.37 -13.70
CA ASP A 78 15.54 -19.08 -14.36
C ASP A 78 14.24 -18.35 -14.73
N GLN A 79 13.22 -19.09 -15.19
CA GLN A 79 11.91 -18.53 -15.52
C GLN A 79 11.16 -18.11 -14.26
N ILE A 80 11.23 -18.93 -13.20
CA ILE A 80 10.62 -18.63 -11.91
C ILE A 80 11.25 -17.37 -11.31
N LYS A 81 12.58 -17.21 -11.39
CA LYS A 81 13.30 -16.00 -10.94
C LYS A 81 12.91 -14.76 -11.72
N GLN A 82 12.70 -14.86 -13.02
CA GLN A 82 12.20 -13.75 -13.83
C GLN A 82 10.80 -13.33 -13.36
N ILE A 83 9.87 -14.28 -13.23
CA ILE A 83 8.50 -14.00 -12.76
C ILE A 83 8.50 -13.46 -11.34
N GLU A 84 9.33 -14.01 -10.46
CA GLU A 84 9.54 -13.55 -9.09
C GLU A 84 9.99 -12.08 -9.06
N SER A 85 10.96 -11.72 -9.91
CA SER A 85 11.42 -10.33 -10.02
C SER A 85 10.33 -9.40 -10.57
N GLU A 86 9.53 -9.84 -11.54
CA GLU A 86 8.40 -9.08 -12.06
C GLU A 86 7.33 -8.88 -10.99
N TYR A 87 7.04 -9.93 -10.22
CA TYR A 87 6.05 -9.94 -9.15
C TYR A 87 6.43 -8.98 -8.01
N PHE A 88 7.66 -9.06 -7.51
CA PHE A 88 8.11 -8.22 -6.41
C PHE A 88 8.36 -6.75 -6.81
N ASN A 89 8.51 -6.46 -8.10
CA ASN A 89 8.61 -5.09 -8.63
C ASN A 89 7.26 -4.44 -8.93
N LEU A 90 6.14 -5.13 -8.69
CA LEU A 90 4.81 -4.54 -8.85
C LEU A 90 4.63 -3.34 -7.92
N SER A 91 4.11 -2.24 -8.47
CA SER A 91 3.96 -0.96 -7.78
C SER A 91 2.59 -0.83 -7.14
N PHE A 92 2.55 -0.69 -5.81
CA PHE A 92 1.31 -0.46 -5.07
C PHE A 92 1.37 0.90 -4.37
N PRO A 93 0.88 1.96 -5.03
CA PRO A 93 0.96 3.31 -4.48
C PRO A 93 0.08 3.48 -3.24
N VAL A 94 0.58 4.23 -2.26
CA VAL A 94 -0.20 4.62 -1.08
C VAL A 94 -1.25 5.65 -1.49
N SER A 95 -2.51 5.41 -1.14
CA SER A 95 -3.56 6.39 -1.43
C SER A 95 -3.35 7.68 -0.60
N PRO A 96 -3.41 8.86 -1.23
CA PRO A 96 -3.36 10.10 -0.47
C PRO A 96 -4.62 10.27 0.39
N SER A 97 -4.44 10.58 1.67
CA SER A 97 -5.56 10.86 2.59
C SER A 97 -6.40 12.05 2.10
N LEU A 98 -7.73 11.87 2.08
CA LEU A 98 -8.70 12.93 1.81
C LEU A 98 -9.21 13.61 3.09
N VAL A 99 -8.98 13.02 4.27
CA VAL A 99 -9.53 13.51 5.53
C VAL A 99 -9.05 14.93 5.82
N TRP A 100 -7.73 15.15 5.78
CA TRP A 100 -7.13 16.47 6.02
C TRP A 100 -7.62 17.54 5.03
N PRO A 101 -7.62 17.29 3.70
CA PRO A 101 -8.19 18.22 2.74
C PRO A 101 -9.65 18.59 2.99
N VAL A 102 -10.50 17.61 3.35
CA VAL A 102 -11.92 17.85 3.61
C VAL A 102 -12.11 18.65 4.91
N VAL A 103 -11.38 18.33 5.98
CA VAL A 103 -11.50 19.07 7.25
C VAL A 103 -11.07 20.53 7.07
N ILE A 104 -9.93 20.78 6.42
CA ILE A 104 -9.41 22.15 6.20
C ILE A 104 -10.36 22.99 5.34
N THR A 105 -11.04 22.38 4.38
CA THR A 105 -11.99 23.09 3.50
C THR A 105 -13.33 23.38 4.16
N LEU A 106 -13.80 22.53 5.07
CA LEU A 106 -15.08 22.71 5.76
C LEU A 106 -14.99 23.64 6.99
N LEU A 107 -13.81 23.78 7.58
CA LEU A 107 -13.55 24.61 8.77
C LEU A 107 -14.10 26.06 8.71
N PRO A 108 -14.09 26.78 7.58
CA PRO A 108 -14.58 28.16 7.50
C PRO A 108 -16.11 28.29 7.32
N ILE A 109 -16.83 27.19 7.05
CA ILE A 109 -18.26 27.22 6.71
C ILE A 109 -19.13 27.86 7.81
N PRO A 110 -18.95 27.59 9.11
CA PRO A 110 -19.74 28.23 10.16
C PRO A 110 -19.62 29.77 10.15
N GLY A 111 -18.44 30.30 9.80
CA GLY A 111 -18.20 31.75 9.69
C GLY A 111 -18.88 32.39 8.46
N THR A 112 -19.03 31.63 7.37
CA THR A 112 -19.75 32.11 6.18
C THR A 112 -21.23 32.34 6.45
N ILE A 113 -21.87 31.46 7.25
CA ILE A 113 -23.30 31.55 7.56
C ILE A 113 -23.59 32.82 8.36
N ALA A 114 -22.76 33.14 9.35
CA ALA A 114 -22.90 34.36 10.15
C ALA A 114 -22.73 35.65 9.32
N GLY A 115 -21.84 35.65 8.32
CA GLY A 115 -21.60 36.81 7.46
C GLY A 115 -22.73 37.16 6.50
N ILE A 116 -23.59 36.20 6.16
CA ILE A 116 -24.73 36.42 5.26
C ILE A 116 -25.84 37.25 5.94
N PHE A 117 -26.00 37.12 7.26
CA PHE A 117 -27.07 37.78 8.02
C PHE A 117 -26.73 39.21 8.48
N ASP A 118 -25.46 39.64 8.41
CA ASP A 118 -25.03 41.00 8.78
C ASP A 118 -24.06 41.59 7.72
N PRO A 119 -24.58 42.29 6.71
CA PRO A 119 -23.79 42.80 5.58
C PRO A 119 -22.92 44.01 5.91
N LYS A 120 -23.07 44.63 7.09
CA LYS A 120 -22.25 45.79 7.53
C LYS A 120 -21.34 45.45 8.70
N GLY A 121 -21.55 44.30 9.34
CA GLY A 121 -20.73 43.81 10.43
C GLY A 121 -19.42 43.15 9.99
N PRO A 122 -18.59 42.75 10.98
CA PRO A 122 -17.35 42.01 10.73
C PRO A 122 -17.58 40.66 10.01
N GLY A 123 -18.82 40.16 9.99
CA GLY A 123 -19.22 38.97 9.24
C GLY A 123 -19.04 39.09 7.73
N PHE A 124 -19.22 40.29 7.15
CA PHE A 124 -19.01 40.50 5.71
C PHE A 124 -17.52 40.39 5.31
N ALA A 125 -16.60 40.84 6.17
CA ALA A 125 -15.16 40.67 5.94
C ALA A 125 -14.75 39.19 5.95
N ILE A 126 -15.38 38.36 6.78
CA ILE A 126 -15.17 36.91 6.84
C ILE A 126 -15.62 36.25 5.52
N LEU A 127 -16.73 36.69 4.92
CA LEU A 127 -17.20 36.20 3.61
C LEU A 127 -16.17 36.39 2.49
N ILE A 128 -15.52 37.57 2.44
CA ILE A 128 -14.53 37.89 1.40
C ILE A 128 -13.32 36.93 1.44
N VAL A 129 -12.88 36.52 2.64
CA VAL A 129 -11.72 35.62 2.81
C VAL A 129 -12.08 34.15 2.63
N THR A 130 -13.28 33.76 3.06
CA THR A 130 -13.73 32.37 3.03
C THR A 130 -14.08 31.87 1.64
N ILE A 131 -14.62 32.71 0.75
CA ILE A 131 -14.94 32.31 -0.64
C ILE A 131 -13.68 31.87 -1.41
N PRO A 132 -12.58 32.65 -1.48
CA PRO A 132 -11.32 32.21 -2.08
C PRO A 132 -10.75 30.95 -1.42
N TRP A 133 -10.86 30.82 -0.10
CA TRP A 133 -10.41 29.65 0.65
C TRP A 133 -11.15 28.37 0.21
N ILE A 134 -12.48 28.43 0.12
CA ILE A 134 -13.30 27.30 -0.32
C ILE A 134 -12.96 26.93 -1.77
N VAL A 135 -12.74 27.91 -2.66
CA VAL A 135 -12.36 27.65 -4.06
C VAL A 135 -10.98 26.97 -4.16
N LEU A 136 -9.97 27.47 -3.42
CA LEU A 136 -8.64 26.86 -3.36
C LEU A 136 -8.71 25.45 -2.78
N GLY A 137 -9.49 25.30 -1.72
CA GLY A 137 -9.77 24.04 -1.08
C GLY A 137 -10.41 23.01 -2.01
N TYR A 138 -11.44 23.40 -2.75
CA TYR A 138 -12.10 22.56 -3.75
C TYR A 138 -11.13 22.10 -4.85
N ARG A 139 -10.29 23.02 -5.36
CA ARG A 139 -9.24 22.67 -6.35
C ARG A 139 -8.23 21.67 -5.77
N TRP A 140 -7.86 21.82 -4.50
CA TRP A 140 -6.95 20.91 -3.82
C TRP A 140 -7.56 19.51 -3.64
N ILE A 141 -8.82 19.42 -3.21
CA ILE A 141 -9.57 18.15 -3.11
C ILE A 141 -9.67 17.50 -4.49
N LYS A 142 -10.05 18.24 -5.53
CA LYS A 142 -10.15 17.72 -6.90
C LYS A 142 -8.83 17.13 -7.40
N SER A 143 -7.71 17.81 -7.13
CA SER A 143 -6.37 17.31 -7.45
C SER A 143 -6.04 16.02 -6.70
N ARG A 144 -6.36 15.94 -5.40
CA ARG A 144 -6.19 14.73 -4.58
C ARG A 144 -7.05 13.56 -5.06
N MET A 145 -8.30 13.82 -5.48
CA MET A 145 -9.17 12.79 -6.06
C MET A 145 -8.60 12.25 -7.37
N LYS A 146 -8.10 13.12 -8.26
CA LYS A 146 -7.43 12.67 -9.49
C LYS A 146 -6.23 11.76 -9.17
N LYS A 147 -5.41 12.13 -8.19
CA LYS A 147 -4.28 11.29 -7.75
C LYS A 147 -4.73 9.94 -7.17
N ARG A 148 -5.86 9.90 -6.43
CA ARG A 148 -6.44 8.64 -5.93
C ARG A 148 -6.92 7.75 -7.06
N ASN A 149 -7.57 8.31 -8.08
CA ASN A 149 -8.05 7.53 -9.22
C ASN A 149 -6.89 6.90 -9.98
N VAL A 150 -5.83 7.66 -10.27
CA VAL A 150 -4.61 7.11 -10.91
C VAL A 150 -3.98 6.03 -10.03
N ALA A 151 -3.81 6.28 -8.73
CA ALA A 151 -3.26 5.28 -7.81
C ALA A 151 -4.11 4.00 -7.75
N ARG A 152 -5.44 4.15 -7.82
CA ARG A 152 -6.40 3.04 -7.87
C ARG A 152 -6.23 2.24 -9.16
N GLU A 153 -6.20 2.89 -10.32
CA GLU A 153 -6.00 2.25 -11.62
C GLU A 153 -4.68 1.47 -11.66
N THR A 154 -3.57 2.07 -11.19
CA THR A 154 -2.27 1.39 -11.10
C THR A 154 -2.33 0.18 -10.17
N CYS A 155 -3.05 0.29 -9.06
CA CYS A 155 -3.21 -0.82 -8.11
C CYS A 155 -4.08 -1.94 -8.71
N GLU A 156 -5.17 -1.62 -9.44
CA GLU A 156 -6.00 -2.61 -10.15
C GLU A 156 -5.19 -3.34 -11.23
N GLN A 157 -4.40 -2.60 -12.01
CA GLN A 157 -3.50 -3.19 -13.00
C GLN A 157 -2.45 -4.10 -12.37
N SER A 158 -1.87 -3.68 -11.25
CA SER A 158 -0.87 -4.47 -10.53
C SER A 158 -1.48 -5.74 -9.92
N LEU A 159 -2.72 -5.70 -9.42
CA LEU A 159 -3.44 -6.88 -8.93
C LEU A 159 -3.72 -7.88 -10.06
N ARG A 160 -4.15 -7.41 -11.23
CA ARG A 160 -4.38 -8.29 -12.40
C ARG A 160 -3.08 -8.97 -12.85
N LYS A 161 -1.99 -8.19 -12.95
CA LYS A 161 -0.68 -8.74 -13.27
C LYS A 161 -0.21 -9.72 -12.20
N MET A 162 -0.44 -9.42 -10.93
CA MET A 162 -0.12 -10.33 -9.83
C MET A 162 -0.78 -11.69 -10.01
N GLU A 163 -2.08 -11.72 -10.31
CA GLU A 163 -2.83 -12.96 -10.54
C GLU A 163 -2.36 -13.71 -11.80
N GLU A 164 -2.08 -12.98 -12.89
CA GLU A 164 -1.49 -13.55 -14.10
C GLU A 164 -0.13 -14.21 -13.81
N LEU A 165 0.75 -13.54 -13.08
CA LEU A 165 2.06 -14.07 -12.71
C LEU A 165 1.95 -15.29 -11.80
N LYS A 166 1.02 -15.30 -10.85
CA LYS A 166 0.74 -16.48 -10.00
C LYS A 166 0.35 -17.69 -10.86
N ASN A 167 -0.56 -17.49 -11.82
CA ASN A 167 -1.00 -18.55 -12.73
C ASN A 167 0.15 -19.04 -13.62
N ARG A 168 1.03 -18.14 -14.08
CA ARG A 168 2.23 -18.51 -14.84
C ARG A 168 3.17 -19.37 -14.01
N VAL A 169 3.47 -19.01 -12.76
CA VAL A 169 4.31 -19.85 -11.88
C VAL A 169 3.67 -21.21 -11.63
N ALA A 170 2.37 -21.26 -11.35
CA ALA A 170 1.65 -22.52 -11.11
C ALA A 170 1.70 -23.48 -12.32
N SER A 171 1.86 -22.97 -13.55
CA SER A 171 2.05 -23.81 -14.75
C SER A 171 3.48 -24.32 -14.95
N LEU A 172 4.44 -23.78 -14.21
CA LEU A 172 5.86 -24.13 -14.31
C LEU A 172 6.32 -25.12 -13.23
N THR A 173 5.63 -25.12 -12.09
CA THR A 173 5.79 -26.05 -10.96
C THR A 173 4.98 -27.31 -11.15
#